data_AF-A0A945JS73-F1
#
_entry.id   AF-A0A945JS73-F1
#
_cell.length_a   1.000
_cell.length_b   1.000
_cell.length_c   1.000
_cell.angle_alpha   90.00
_cell.angle_beta   90.00
_cell.angle_gamma   90.00
#
_symmetry.space_group_name_H-M   'P 1'
#
loop_
_entity.id
_entity.type
_entity.pdbx_description
1 polymer ?
#
loop_
_entity_poly.entity_id
_entity_poly.type
_entity_poly.pdbx_seq_one_letter_code
_entity_poly.pdbx_strand_id
1 'polypeptide(L)'
;MDEAVQMPIDGTLDLHTFLPREVKPLLQDYLGECQRLGILDVRVVHGKGTGSLRRSVHAILGRLPLVARFQQAGAGGGGWGATLVRLHPVDSGAVKDSSHGQSE
;
A
#
# COMPACT_ATOMS: atom_id res chain seq x y z
N MET A 1 0.83 -19.78 16.59
CA MET A 1 1.33 -18.49 17.10
C MET A 1 1.41 -17.60 15.88
N ASP A 2 0.42 -16.74 15.67
CA ASP A 2 0.45 -15.74 14.60
C ASP A 2 1.32 -14.59 15.11
N GLU A 3 2.60 -14.61 14.76
CA GLU A 3 3.51 -13.51 15.05
C GLU A 3 3.20 -12.38 14.05
N ALA A 4 2.57 -11.32 14.54
CA ALA A 4 2.27 -10.14 13.72
C ALA A 4 3.58 -9.49 13.29
N VAL A 5 3.97 -9.69 12.03
CA VAL A 5 5.16 -9.07 11.44
C VAL A 5 4.94 -7.54 11.42
N GLN A 6 5.72 -6.82 12.22
CA GLN A 6 5.76 -5.36 12.18
C GLN A 6 6.46 -4.93 10.90
N MET A 7 5.69 -4.55 9.89
CA MET A 7 6.22 -4.05 8.63
C MET A 7 6.40 -2.52 8.68
N PRO A 8 7.55 -1.99 8.25
CA PRO A 8 7.71 -0.56 8.09
C PRO A 8 6.75 -0.02 7.02
N ILE A 9 6.06 1.07 7.34
CA ILE A 9 5.25 1.82 6.38
C ILE A 9 6.12 2.91 5.77
N ASP A 10 7.02 2.51 4.86
CA ASP A 10 7.98 3.38 4.18
C ASP A 10 7.62 3.65 2.70
N GLY A 11 6.46 3.16 2.27
CA GLY A 11 6.00 3.24 0.89
C GLY A 11 6.51 2.09 0.01
N THR A 12 7.13 1.05 0.55
CA THR A 12 7.47 -0.18 -0.19
C THR A 12 6.85 -1.41 0.46
N LEU A 13 6.00 -2.10 -0.31
CA LEU A 13 5.40 -3.38 0.08
C LEU A 13 5.96 -4.52 -0.78
N ASP A 14 6.69 -5.46 -0.17
CA ASP A 14 7.16 -6.68 -0.83
C ASP A 14 6.21 -7.85 -0.57
N LEU A 15 5.70 -8.46 -1.65
CA LEU A 15 4.73 -9.56 -1.61
C LEU A 15 5.37 -10.95 -1.73
N HIS A 16 6.71 -11.09 -1.87
CA HIS A 16 7.37 -12.39 -2.07
C HIS A 16 7.21 -13.35 -0.89
N THR A 17 7.02 -12.82 0.33
CA THR A 17 6.90 -13.61 1.56
C THR A 17 5.46 -13.93 1.93
N PHE A 18 4.48 -13.46 1.14
CA PHE A 18 3.06 -13.57 1.47
C PHE A 18 2.34 -14.57 0.58
N LEU A 19 1.36 -15.26 1.16
CA LEU A 19 0.52 -16.20 0.44
C LEU A 19 -0.48 -15.43 -0.44
N PRO A 20 -0.90 -15.97 -1.59
CA PRO A 20 -1.83 -15.29 -2.49
C PRO A 20 -3.14 -14.81 -1.84
N ARG A 21 -3.64 -15.53 -0.82
CA ARG A 21 -4.84 -15.17 -0.07
C ARG A 21 -4.66 -13.94 0.84
N GLU A 22 -3.43 -13.65 1.24
CA GLU A 22 -3.07 -12.55 2.15
C GLU A 22 -2.84 -11.26 1.39
N VAL A 23 -2.52 -11.35 0.08
CA VAL A 23 -2.21 -10.19 -0.76
C VAL A 23 -3.31 -9.14 -0.76
N LYS A 24 -4.59 -9.55 -0.86
CA LYS A 24 -5.69 -8.59 -0.91
C LYS A 24 -5.82 -7.78 0.39
N PRO A 25 -6.05 -8.40 1.57
CA PRO A 25 -6.15 -7.64 2.81
C PRO A 25 -4.88 -6.84 3.09
N LEU A 26 -3.70 -7.44 2.87
CA LEU A 26 -2.42 -6.76 3.08
C LEU A 26 -2.27 -5.48 2.25
N LEU A 27 -2.65 -5.54 0.97
CA LEU A 27 -2.56 -4.39 0.08
C LEU A 27 -3.55 -3.29 0.48
N GLN A 28 -4.73 -3.65 0.98
CA GLN A 28 -5.72 -2.69 1.48
C GLN A 28 -5.20 -1.98 2.73
N ASP A 29 -4.72 -2.75 3.70
CA ASP A 29 -4.26 -2.22 4.99
C ASP A 29 -3.00 -1.37 4.81
N TYR A 30 -2.01 -1.87 4.08
CA TYR A 30 -0.75 -1.15 3.86
C TYR A 30 -0.95 0.17 3.12
N LEU A 31 -1.79 0.19 2.08
CA LEU A 31 -2.06 1.42 1.32
C LEU A 31 -2.89 2.41 2.16
N GLY A 32 -3.81 1.92 2.99
CA GLY A 32 -4.55 2.77 3.94
C GLY A 32 -3.61 3.45 4.93
N GLU A 33 -2.67 2.71 5.51
CA GLU A 33 -1.66 3.26 6.42
C GLU A 33 -0.73 4.26 5.72
N CYS A 34 -0.27 3.95 4.50
CA CYS A 34 0.50 4.89 3.69
C CYS A 34 -0.27 6.18 3.45
N GLN A 35 -1.54 6.08 3.09
CA GLN A 35 -2.42 7.23 2.85
C GLN A 35 -2.53 8.12 4.11
N ARG A 36 -2.76 7.50 5.27
CA ARG A 36 -2.91 8.16 6.57
C ARG A 36 -1.62 8.87 7.01
N LEU A 37 -0.47 8.31 6.67
CA LEU A 37 0.85 8.89 6.95
C LEU A 37 1.32 9.90 5.89
N GLY A 38 0.52 10.15 4.84
CA GLY A 38 0.89 11.06 3.75
C GLY A 38 1.92 10.48 2.78
N ILE A 39 2.17 9.17 2.84
CA ILE A 39 3.02 8.45 1.88
C ILE A 39 2.17 8.11 0.66
N LEU A 40 2.11 9.04 -0.28
CA LEU A 40 1.20 8.93 -1.42
C LEU A 40 1.78 8.17 -2.61
N ASP A 41 3.10 7.97 -2.63
CA ASP A 41 3.78 7.14 -3.61
C ASP A 41 4.19 5.83 -2.99
N VAL A 42 3.57 4.75 -3.45
CA VAL A 42 3.81 3.41 -2.94
C VAL A 42 4.31 2.50 -4.05
N ARG A 43 5.28 1.67 -3.71
CA ARG A 43 5.85 0.64 -4.57
C ARG A 43 5.45 -0.74 -4.07
N VAL A 44 4.72 -1.47 -4.90
CA VAL A 44 4.30 -2.86 -4.62
C VAL A 44 5.17 -3.81 -5.42
N VAL A 45 6.03 -4.57 -4.74
CA VAL A 45 6.94 -5.54 -5.34
C VAL A 45 6.25 -6.91 -5.35
N HIS A 46 6.00 -7.45 -6.55
CA HIS A 46 5.34 -8.74 -6.75
C HIS A 46 6.20 -9.74 -7.55
N GLY A 47 7.43 -9.36 -7.85
CA GLY A 47 8.38 -10.19 -8.59
C GLY A 47 8.09 -10.27 -10.09
N LYS A 48 9.07 -10.86 -10.79
CA LYS A 48 9.14 -11.04 -12.25
C LYS A 48 8.66 -12.43 -12.69
N GLY A 49 7.69 -13.03 -12.00
CA GLY A 49 7.21 -14.38 -12.33
C GLY A 49 6.40 -14.44 -13.62
N THR A 50 5.47 -15.39 -13.72
CA THR A 50 4.51 -15.55 -14.84
C THR A 50 3.50 -14.40 -14.98
N GLY A 51 3.62 -13.35 -14.16
CA GLY A 51 2.71 -12.22 -14.09
C GLY A 51 1.38 -12.51 -13.40
N SER A 52 1.20 -13.68 -12.79
CA SER A 52 -0.03 -14.02 -12.04
C SER A 52 -0.26 -13.05 -10.88
N LEU A 53 0.75 -12.87 -10.03
CA LEU A 53 0.66 -11.96 -8.89
C LEU A 53 0.46 -10.50 -9.32
N ARG A 54 1.14 -10.07 -10.41
CA ARG A 54 0.91 -8.76 -11.04
C ARG A 54 -0.57 -8.56 -11.40
N ARG A 55 -1.18 -9.53 -12.10
CA ARG A 55 -2.60 -9.44 -12.51
C ARG A 55 -3.52 -9.34 -11.29
N SER A 56 -3.25 -10.12 -10.24
CA SER A 56 -4.00 -10.04 -8.99
C SER A 56 -3.87 -8.67 -8.34
N VAL A 57 -2.65 -8.15 -8.21
CA VAL A 57 -2.40 -6.80 -7.65
C VAL A 57 -3.14 -5.74 -8.46
N HIS A 58 -3.02 -5.74 -9.80
CA HIS A 58 -3.68 -4.75 -10.66
C HIS A 58 -5.21 -4.83 -10.55
N ALA A 59 -5.77 -6.05 -10.48
CA ALA A 59 -7.19 -6.24 -10.30
C ALA A 59 -7.68 -5.73 -8.92
N ILE A 60 -6.88 -5.87 -7.87
CA ILE A 60 -7.20 -5.33 -6.55
C ILE A 60 -7.13 -3.80 -6.60
N LEU A 61 -6.00 -3.23 -7.05
CA LEU A 61 -5.78 -1.78 -7.12
C LEU A 61 -6.87 -1.04 -7.90
N GLY A 62 -7.30 -1.59 -9.03
CA GLY A 62 -8.38 -1.00 -9.85
C GLY A 62 -9.75 -0.93 -9.17
N ARG A 63 -9.91 -1.55 -7.99
CA ARG A 63 -11.14 -1.50 -7.19
C ARG A 63 -11.00 -0.69 -5.89
N LEU A 64 -9.80 -0.18 -5.60
CA LEU A 64 -9.55 0.56 -4.36
C LEU A 64 -9.79 2.07 -4.57
N PRO A 65 -10.75 2.68 -3.85
CA PRO A 65 -11.06 4.10 -4.03
C PRO A 65 -9.94 5.04 -3.57
N LEU A 66 -9.05 4.58 -2.68
CA LEU A 66 -7.88 5.36 -2.25
C LEU A 66 -6.79 5.46 -3.31
N VAL A 67 -6.83 4.65 -4.37
CA VAL A 67 -5.81 4.63 -5.43
C VAL A 67 -6.19 5.63 -6.53
N ALA A 68 -5.37 6.67 -6.70
CA ALA A 68 -5.55 7.66 -7.75
C ALA A 68 -5.09 7.15 -9.12
N ARG A 69 -3.96 6.45 -9.17
CA ARG A 69 -3.46 5.77 -10.38
C ARG A 69 -2.44 4.72 -10.02
N PHE A 70 -2.23 3.76 -10.91
CA PHE A 70 -1.14 2.80 -10.81
C PHE A 70 -0.57 2.47 -12.17
N GLN A 71 0.71 2.10 -12.21
CA GLN A 71 1.40 1.67 -13.42
C GLN A 71 2.48 0.66 -13.09
N GLN A 72 2.85 -0.17 -14.06
CA GLN A 72 4.02 -1.03 -13.91
C GLN A 72 5.30 -0.18 -13.86
N ALA A 73 6.25 -0.54 -12.99
CA ALA A 73 7.51 0.17 -12.92
C ALA A 73 8.34 -0.02 -14.20
N GLY A 74 8.95 1.07 -14.68
CA GLY A 74 9.89 1.07 -15.80
C GLY A 74 11.26 0.49 -15.43
N ALA A 75 12.18 0.44 -16.40
CA ALA A 75 13.50 -0.19 -16.25
C ALA A 75 14.33 0.33 -15.06
N GLY A 76 14.21 1.60 -14.67
CA GLY A 76 14.96 2.19 -13.55
C GLY A 76 14.35 2.00 -12.15
N GLY A 77 13.09 1.55 -12.05
CA GLY A 77 12.31 1.52 -10.79
C GLY A 77 12.01 0.11 -10.27
N GLY A 78 12.88 -0.88 -10.51
CA GLY A 78 12.62 -2.30 -10.22
C GLY A 78 12.20 -3.14 -11.43
N GLY A 79 12.06 -2.51 -12.60
CA GLY A 79 11.58 -3.15 -13.81
C GLY A 79 10.15 -3.66 -13.67
N TRP A 80 9.77 -4.59 -14.54
CA TRP A 80 8.43 -5.17 -14.62
C TRP A 80 7.97 -6.00 -13.40
N GLY A 81 8.82 -6.11 -12.36
CA GLY A 81 8.54 -6.86 -11.13
C GLY A 81 7.86 -6.03 -10.03
N ALA A 82 7.55 -4.77 -10.29
CA ALA A 82 6.86 -3.90 -9.34
C ALA A 82 5.76 -3.07 -10.02
N THR A 83 4.80 -2.65 -9.20
CA THR A 83 3.75 -1.71 -9.55
C THR A 83 3.90 -0.46 -8.70
N LEU A 84 3.97 0.69 -9.36
CA LEU A 84 3.96 2.00 -8.72
C LEU A 84 2.50 2.43 -8.57
N VAL A 85 2.14 2.82 -7.36
CA VAL A 85 0.79 3.22 -6.97
C VAL A 85 0.87 4.65 -6.46
N ARG A 86 -0.01 5.52 -6.94
CA ARG A 86 -0.26 6.81 -6.34
C ARG A 86 -1.61 6.81 -5.65
N LEU A 87 -1.62 7.24 -4.39
CA LEU A 87 -2.80 7.38 -3.56
C LEU A 87 -3.37 8.80 -3.63
N HIS A 88 -4.66 8.92 -3.33
CA HIS A 88 -5.27 10.21 -3.01
C HIS A 88 -4.76 10.67 -1.64
N PRO A 89 -4.44 11.96 -1.45
CA PRO A 89 -4.26 12.48 -0.10
C PRO A 89 -5.56 12.28 0.69
N VAL A 90 -5.44 12.01 1.99
CA VAL A 90 -6.61 12.18 2.87
C VAL A 90 -7.01 13.65 2.82
N ASP A 91 -8.29 13.93 2.56
CA ASP A 91 -8.80 15.28 2.68
C ASP A 91 -8.45 15.78 4.07
N SER A 92 -7.60 16.82 4.16
CA SER A 92 -7.09 17.34 5.43
C SER A 92 -8.15 18.08 6.26
N GLY A 93 -9.44 17.78 6.02
CA GLY A 93 -10.57 18.28 6.76
C GLY A 93 -10.61 17.72 8.19
N ALA A 94 -9.98 18.46 9.10
CA ALA A 94 -10.18 18.38 10.55
C ALA A 94 -9.72 17.09 11.24
N VAL A 95 -8.40 16.92 11.38
CA VAL A 95 -7.90 16.48 12.69
C VAL A 95 -8.05 17.69 13.62
N LYS A 96 -9.25 17.86 14.18
CA LYS A 96 -9.37 18.57 15.45
C LYS A 96 -8.65 17.67 16.44
N ASP A 97 -7.42 18.03 16.75
CA ASP A 97 -6.73 17.59 17.94
C ASP A 97 -7.70 17.84 19.11
N SER A 98 -8.37 16.78 19.56
CA SER A 98 -9.12 16.80 20.80
C SER A 98 -8.09 16.70 21.92
N SER A 99 -7.22 17.72 22.02
CA SER A 99 -6.64 18.13 23.27
C SER A 99 -7.79 18.59 24.17
N HIS A 100 -8.43 17.64 24.85
CA HIS A 100 -9.07 17.93 26.13
C HIS A 100 -8.08 17.51 27.21
N GLY A 101 -7.21 18.46 27.57
CA GLY A 101 -6.68 18.51 28.91
C GLY A 101 -7.77 18.99 29.88
N GLN A 102 -7.69 18.47 31.11
CA GLN A 102 -7.90 19.10 32.43
C GLN A 102 -7.94 17.94 33.45
N SER A 103 -7.06 17.86 34.47
CA SER A 103 -7.09 18.69 35.71
C SER A 103 -8.49 18.56 36.34
N GLU A 104 -8.73 18.00 37.52
CA GLU A 104 -8.04 17.99 38.81
C GLU A 104 -8.33 16.69 39.57
#